data_AF-G4MRS0-F1
#
_entry.id   AF-G4MRS0-F1
#
_cell.length_a   1.000
_cell.length_b   1.000
_cell.length_c   1.000
_cell.angle_alpha   90.00
_cell.angle_beta   90.00
_cell.angle_gamma   90.00
#
_symmetry.space_group_name_H-M   'P 1'
#
loop_
_entity.id
_entity.type
_entity.pdbx_description
1 polymer ?
#
loop_
_entity_poly.entity_id
_entity_poly.type
_entity_poly.pdbx_seq_one_letter_code
_entity_poly.pdbx_strand_id
1 'polypeptide(L)' 'MDSSRSINVLSCRESQYCLDDHIFVAYLKEKFDPTFEFNLSFSNDRWKFELPRGELTKEEKTELVRELAKRCKKPDA' A
#
# COMPACT_ATOMS: atom_id res chain seq x y z
N MET A 1 14.34 7.55 -20.09
CA MET A 1 12.93 7.12 -19.99
C MET A 1 12.42 7.68 -18.68
N ASP A 2 11.48 8.61 -18.76
CA ASP A 2 10.83 9.18 -17.59
C ASP A 2 9.92 8.09 -17.02
N SER A 3 10.36 7.39 -15.97
CA SER A 3 9.50 6.45 -15.25
C SER A 3 8.36 7.27 -14.67
N SER A 4 7.20 7.31 -15.35
CA SER A 4 6.02 8.02 -14.86
C SER A 4 5.58 7.41 -13.54
N ARG A 5 6.04 8.01 -12.44
CA ARG A 5 5.59 7.68 -11.10
C ARG A 5 4.18 8.21 -10.95
N SER A 6 3.26 7.35 -10.52
CA SER A 6 1.90 7.77 -10.22
C SER A 6 1.65 7.75 -8.72
N ILE A 7 0.99 8.79 -8.24
CA ILE A 7 0.56 8.90 -6.85
C ILE A 7 -0.72 8.08 -6.70
N ASN A 8 -0.64 7.05 -5.88
CA ASN A 8 -1.75 6.19 -5.51
C ASN A 8 -2.28 6.60 -4.15
N VAL A 9 -3.61 6.63 -4.02
CA VAL A 9 -4.31 6.94 -2.77
C VAL A 9 -5.12 5.72 -2.34
N LEU A 10 -4.87 5.26 -1.11
CA LEU A 10 -5.58 4.13 -0.49
C LEU A 10 -6.35 4.66 0.73
N SER A 11 -7.68 4.51 0.72
CA SER A 11 -8.51 4.88 1.86
C SER A 11 -8.53 3.74 2.88
N CYS A 12 -8.17 4.03 4.13
CA CYS A 12 -8.14 3.06 5.22
C CYS A 12 -9.48 2.93 5.95
N ARG A 13 -10.50 3.72 5.58
CA ARG A 13 -11.82 3.73 6.24
C ARG A 13 -12.53 2.37 6.27
N GLU A 14 -12.15 1.45 5.40
CA GLU A 14 -12.72 0.09 5.33
C GLU A 14 -11.91 -0.96 6.10
N SER A 15 -10.73 -0.61 6.64
CA SER A 15 -9.92 -1.55 7.44
C SER A 15 -9.33 -0.86 8.67
N GLN A 16 -9.86 -1.22 9.85
CA GLN A 16 -9.25 -0.93 11.15
C GLN A 16 -7.97 -1.74 11.39
N TYR A 17 -7.69 -2.71 10.51
CA TYR A 17 -6.60 -3.65 10.63
C TYR A 17 -5.40 -3.13 9.83
N CYS A 18 -4.52 -2.44 10.56
CA CYS A 18 -3.20 -1.88 10.21
C CYS A 18 -3.11 -0.50 9.55
N LEU A 19 -2.59 0.44 10.35
CA LEU A 19 -2.04 1.73 9.94
C LEU A 19 -0.50 1.74 10.03
N ASP A 20 0.13 0.56 10.08
CA ASP A 20 1.58 0.44 10.21
C ASP A 20 2.28 0.66 8.86
N ASP A 21 3.16 1.65 8.84
CA ASP A 21 3.90 2.10 7.67
C ASP A 21 4.94 1.06 7.22
N HIS A 22 5.63 0.41 8.15
CA HIS A 22 6.64 -0.61 7.86
C HIS A 22 6.02 -1.83 7.19
N ILE A 23 4.87 -2.30 7.69
CA ILE A 23 4.15 -3.43 7.09
C ILE A 23 3.69 -3.07 5.68
N PHE A 24 3.22 -1.84 5.47
CA PHE A 24 2.78 -1.41 4.15
C PHE A 24 3.96 -1.29 3.18
N VAL A 25 5.06 -0.64 3.57
CA VAL A 25 6.27 -0.56 2.73
C VAL A 25 6.81 -1.96 2.40
N ALA A 26 6.85 -2.87 3.37
CA ALA A 26 7.28 -4.25 3.13
C ALA A 26 6.40 -4.97 2.09
N TYR A 27 5.08 -4.81 2.19
CA TYR A 27 4.15 -5.36 1.20
C TYR A 27 4.36 -4.77 -0.20
N LEU A 28 4.55 -3.45 -0.31
CA LEU A 28 4.78 -2.79 -1.59
C LEU A 28 6.09 -3.28 -2.26
N LYS A 29 7.14 -3.45 -1.46
CA LYS A 29 8.42 -4.02 -1.90
C LYS A 29 8.27 -5.44 -2.42
N GLU A 30 7.55 -6.29 -1.70
CA GLU A 30 7.29 -7.67 -2.11
C GLU A 30 6.46 -7.74 -3.41
N LYS A 31 5.45 -6.87 -3.54
CA LYS A 31 4.47 -6.95 -4.63
C LYS A 31 4.94 -6.30 -5.93
N PHE A 32 5.66 -5.19 -5.83
CA PHE A 32 5.98 -4.35 -6.99
C PHE A 32 7.46 -4.35 -7.33
N ASP A 33 8.31 -3.96 -6.38
CA ASP A 33 9.77 -3.91 -6.59
C ASP A 33 10.51 -3.81 -5.25
N PRO A 34 11.33 -4.82 -4.87
CA PRO A 34 12.04 -4.80 -3.59
C PRO A 34 13.17 -3.75 -3.55
N THR A 35 13.63 -3.28 -4.71
CA THR A 35 14.69 -2.29 -4.87
C THR A 35 14.15 -0.85 -4.91
N PHE A 36 12.83 -0.69 -5.06
CA PHE A 36 12.22 0.62 -5.13
C PHE A 36 12.04 1.25 -3.74
N GLU A 37 12.41 2.51 -3.63
CA GLU A 37 12.18 3.32 -2.43
C GLU A 37 10.78 3.93 -2.49
N PHE A 38 9.84 3.32 -1.76
CA PHE A 38 8.47 3.80 -1.69
C PHE A 38 8.38 5.02 -0.77
N ASN A 39 7.99 6.15 -1.34
CA ASN A 39 7.61 7.33 -0.56
C ASN A 39 6.19 7.16 -0.04
N LEU A 40 6.04 6.94 1.27
CA LEU A 40 4.76 6.68 1.92
C LEU A 40 4.38 7.88 2.82
N SER A 41 3.15 8.37 2.73
CA SER A 41 2.61 9.35 3.67
C SER A 41 1.17 9.02 4.07
N PHE A 42 0.86 9.18 5.35
CA PHE A 42 -0.48 8.97 5.90
C PHE A 42 -1.09 10.30 6.32
N SER A 43 -2.29 10.60 5.82
CA SER A 43 -3.07 11.78 6.22
C SER A 43 -4.56 11.56 5.95
N ASN A 44 -5.43 12.10 6.82
CA ASN A 44 -6.89 12.02 6.65
C ASN A 44 -7.41 10.58 6.40
N ASP A 45 -6.91 9.60 7.15
CA ASP A 45 -7.22 8.16 7.00
C ASP A 45 -6.91 7.60 5.61
N ARG A 46 -5.92 8.18 4.94
CA ARG A 46 -5.50 7.79 3.59
C ARG A 46 -4.00 7.66 3.53
N TRP A 47 -3.55 6.56 2.94
CA TRP A 47 -2.18 6.42 2.49
C TRP A 47 -2.03 7.02 1.10
N LYS A 48 -0.94 7.77 0.91
CA LYS A 48 -0.45 8.22 -0.39
C LYS A 48 0.91 7.59 -0.62
N PHE A 49 1.09 6.97 -1.77
CA PHE A 49 2.34 6.31 -2.13
C PHE A 49 2.58 6.33 -3.64
N GLU A 50 3.85 6.30 -4.04
CA GLU A 50 4.26 6.27 -5.45
C GLU A 50 4.52 4.83 -5.92
N LEU A 51 4.13 4.51 -7.16
CA LEU A 51 4.49 3.26 -7.81
C LEU A 51 5.26 3.50 -9.13
N PRO A 52 6.20 2.62 -9.50
CA PRO A 52 6.98 2.74 -10.73
C PRO A 52 6.22 2.36 -12.01
N ARG A 53 5.00 1.80 -11.90
CA ARG A 53 4.22 1.23 -13.02
C ARG A 53 2.90 1.93 -13.33
N GLY A 54 2.65 3.08 -12.72
CA GLY A 54 1.41 3.85 -12.93
C GLY A 54 0.39 3.74 -11.79
N GLU A 55 -0.81 4.29 -12.02
CA GLU A 55 -1.91 4.25 -11.07
C GLU A 55 -2.54 2.86 -10.98
N LEU A 56 -2.83 2.40 -9.76
CA LEU A 56 -3.55 1.17 -9.49
C LEU A 56 -5.04 1.32 -9.80
N THR A 57 -5.64 0.24 -10.32
CA THR A 57 -7.09 0.18 -10.50
C THR A 57 -7.80 0.13 -9.15
N LYS A 58 -9.13 0.32 -9.18
CA LYS A 58 -9.95 0.19 -7.98
C LYS A 58 -9.90 -1.23 -7.41
N GLU A 59 -9.88 -2.28 -8.26
CA GLU A 59 -9.75 -3.65 -7.78
C GLU A 59 -8.40 -3.87 -7.09
N GLU A 60 -7.31 -3.38 -7.67
CA GLU A 60 -5.98 -3.54 -7.09
C GLU A 60 -5.84 -2.84 -5.73
N LYS A 61 -6.38 -1.62 -5.62
CA LYS A 61 -6.45 -0.89 -4.34
C LYS A 61 -7.27 -1.69 -3.31
N THR A 62 -8.39 -2.27 -3.71
CA THR A 62 -9.24 -3.10 -2.82
C THR A 62 -8.50 -4.35 -2.34
N GLU A 63 -7.80 -5.04 -3.24
CA GLU A 63 -7.02 -6.23 -2.90
C GLU A 63 -5.85 -5.90 -1.96
N LEU A 64 -5.19 -4.76 -2.18
CA LEU A 64 -4.15 -4.23 -1.30
C LEU A 64 -4.64 -4.07 0.14
N VAL A 65 -5.80 -3.42 0.34
CA VAL A 65 -6.39 -3.25 1.68
C VAL A 65 -6.67 -4.60 2.33
N ARG A 66 -7.21 -5.57 1.58
CA ARG A 66 -7.52 -6.91 2.08
C ARG A 66 -6.28 -7.67 2.53
N GLU A 67 -5.22 -7.65 1.71
CA GLU A 67 -3.97 -8.34 2.02
C GLU A 67 -3.25 -7.71 3.22
N LEU A 68 -3.20 -6.37 3.30
CA LEU A 68 -2.66 -5.67 4.46
C LEU A 68 -3.44 -5.99 5.73
N ALA A 69 -4.78 -6.03 5.66
CA ALA A 69 -5.63 -6.39 6.78
C ALA A 69 -5.35 -7.83 7.28
N LYS A 70 -5.14 -8.79 6.37
CA LYS A 70 -4.76 -10.17 6.70
C LYS A 70 -3.39 -10.23 7.37
N ARG A 71 -2.40 -9.50 6.87
CA ARG A 71 -1.03 -9.52 7.43
C ARG A 71 -0.94 -8.95 8.85
N CYS A 72 -1.83 -8.02 9.19
CA CYS A 72 -1.85 -7.42 10.52
C CYS A 72 -2.76 -8.11 11.52
N LYS A 73 -3.73 -8.88 11.05
CA LYS A 73 -4.32 -9.95 11.86
C LYS A 73 -3.28 -11.06 11.96
N LYS A 74 -2.37 -10.98 12.94
CA LYS A 74 -1.53 -12.14 13.31
C LYS A 74 -2.43 -13.39 13.33
N PRO A 75 -1.96 -14.56 12.85
CA PRO A 75 -2.68 -15.80 13.10
C PRO A 75 -2.85 -15.91 14.63
N ASP A 76 -4.10 -16.11 15.08
CA ASP A 76 -4.39 -16.51 16.46
C ASP A 76 -3.37 -17.58 16.86
N ALA A 77 -2.57 -17.27 17.88
CA ALA A 77 -1.63 -18.20 18.53
C ALA A 77 -2.35 -18.88 19.69
#